data_AF-A0A7J4GWQ0-F1
#
_entry.id   AF-A0A7J4GWQ0-F1
#
_cell.length_a   1.000
_cell.length_b   1.000
_cell.length_c   1.000
_cell.angle_alpha   90.00
_cell.angle_beta   90.00
_cell.angle_gamma   90.00
#
_symmetry.space_group_name_H-M   'P 1'
#
loop_
_entity.id
_entity.type
_entity.pdbx_description
1 polymer ?
#
loop_
_entity_poly.entity_id
_entity_poly.type
_entity_poly.pdbx_seq_one_letter_code
_entity_poly.pdbx_strand_id
1 'polypeptide(L)' 'MVTTNQVTYILLGLSLLGMIWFMTNRGRANIAKAKAASAPAVAGEDVLDGSAKNPEQFDEPDEDALDEMADLLGENDED' A
#
# COMPACT_ATOMS: atom_id res chain seq x y z
N MET A 1 -6.70 -36.13 39.82
CA MET A 1 -7.66 -35.14 39.29
C MET A 1 -6.87 -33.95 38.81
N VAL A 2 -7.13 -33.44 37.60
CA VAL A 2 -6.46 -32.23 37.09
C VAL A 2 -7.09 -31.03 37.80
N THR A 3 -6.28 -30.17 38.38
CA THR A 3 -6.77 -28.98 39.10
C THR A 3 -7.08 -27.83 38.14
N THR A 4 -7.93 -26.89 38.55
CA THR A 4 -8.26 -25.70 37.74
C THR A 4 -7.00 -24.95 37.31
N ASN A 5 -6.01 -24.80 38.20
CA ASN A 5 -4.74 -24.14 37.88
C ASN A 5 -3.97 -24.87 36.76
N GLN A 6 -3.94 -26.20 36.78
CA GLN A 6 -3.30 -26.99 35.72
C GLN A 6 -4.02 -26.81 34.38
N VAL A 7 -5.35 -26.80 34.37
CA VAL A 7 -6.13 -26.52 33.14
C VAL A 7 -5.83 -25.12 32.60
N THR A 8 -5.75 -24.10 33.47
CA THR A 8 -5.43 -22.72 33.08
C THR A 8 -4.06 -22.63 32.42
N TYR A 9 -3.03 -23.25 33.00
CA TYR A 9 -1.68 -23.22 32.43
C TYR A 9 -1.58 -23.99 31.11
N ILE A 10 -2.31 -25.09 30.96
CA ILE A 10 -2.38 -25.83 29.69
C ILE A 10 -3.03 -24.96 28.61
N LEU A 11 -4.15 -24.31 28.91
CA LEU A 11 -4.81 -23.40 27.96
C LEU A 11 -3.93 -22.22 27.58
N LEU A 12 -3.21 -21.63 28.54
CA LEU A 12 -2.23 -20.57 28.28
C LEU A 12 -1.07 -21.04 27.40
N GLY A 13 -0.55 -22.24 27.67
CA GLY A 13 0.52 -22.82 26.86
C GLY A 13 0.09 -23.06 25.42
N LEU A 14 -1.11 -23.63 25.22
CA LEU A 14 -1.67 -23.88 23.89
C LEU A 14 -2.00 -22.58 23.14
N SER A 15 -2.54 -21.57 23.83
CA SER A 15 -2.83 -20.27 23.20
C SER A 15 -1.56 -19.53 22.79
N LEU A 16 -0.51 -19.59 23.62
CA LEU A 16 0.80 -19.02 23.30
C LEU A 16 1.41 -19.69 22.06
N LEU A 17 1.40 -21.02 22.00
CA LEU A 17 1.90 -21.76 20.84
C LEU A 17 1.11 -21.43 19.57
N GLY A 18 -0.22 -21.36 19.67
CA GLY A 18 -1.08 -20.95 18.57
C GLY A 18 -0.77 -19.54 18.07
N MET A 19 -0.53 -18.60 18.98
CA MET A 19 -0.19 -17.22 18.64
C MET A 19 1.18 -17.12 17.97
N ILE A 20 2.20 -17.83 18.46
CA ILE A 20 3.53 -17.88 17.85
C ILE A 20 3.45 -18.41 16.41
N TRP A 21 2.71 -19.50 16.19
CA TRP A 21 2.51 -20.07 14.86
C TRP A 21 1.82 -19.08 13.92
N PHE A 22 0.73 -18.46 14.39
CA PHE A 22 -0.04 -17.48 13.61
C PHE A 22 0.81 -16.27 13.22
N MET A 23 1.52 -15.68 14.18
CA MET A 23 2.39 -14.52 13.95
C MET A 23 3.54 -14.86 13.00
N THR A 24 4.16 -16.03 13.15
CA THR A 24 5.25 -16.45 12.25
C THR A 24 4.75 -16.64 10.83
N ASN A 25 3.58 -17.28 10.65
CA ASN A 25 2.99 -17.49 9.32
C ASN A 25 2.58 -16.17 8.66
N ARG A 26 1.93 -15.27 9.40
CA ARG A 26 1.49 -13.96 8.90
C ARG A 26 2.64 -12.96 8.71
N GLY A 27 3.64 -13.03 9.58
CA GLY A 27 4.83 -12.19 9.55
C GLY A 27 5.65 -12.39 8.28
N ARG A 28 5.75 -13.62 7.76
CA ARG A 28 6.46 -13.90 6.50
C ARG A 28 5.85 -13.18 5.29
N ALA A 29 4.51 -13.14 5.20
CA ALA A 29 3.82 -12.41 4.15
C ALA A 29 4.01 -10.89 4.27
N ASN A 30 3.96 -10.37 5.50
CA ASN A 30 4.20 -8.94 5.76
C ASN A 30 5.64 -8.53 5.48
N ILE A 31 6.63 -9.37 5.82
CA ILE A 31 8.04 -9.11 5.52
C ILE A 31 8.29 -9.13 4.01
N ALA A 32 7.67 -10.05 3.26
CA ALA A 32 7.78 -10.08 1.81
C ALA A 32 7.21 -8.81 1.18
N LYS A 33 6.03 -8.36 1.62
CA LYS A 33 5.40 -7.12 1.17
C LYS A 33 6.23 -5.89 1.55
N ALA A 34 6.73 -5.83 2.79
CA ALA A 34 7.59 -4.75 3.24
C ALA A 34 8.90 -4.71 2.44
N LYS A 35 9.52 -5.87 2.15
CA LYS A 35 10.74 -5.95 1.34
C LYS A 35 10.51 -5.51 -0.10
N ALA A 36 9.36 -5.82 -0.69
CA ALA A 36 9.00 -5.32 -2.02
C ALA A 36 8.77 -3.80 -2.03
N ALA A 37 8.06 -3.27 -1.03
CA ALA A 37 7.83 -1.83 -0.90
C ALA A 37 9.10 -1.03 -0.52
N SER A 38 10.07 -1.68 0.12
CA SER A 38 11.35 -1.10 0.52
C SER A 38 12.47 -1.45 -0.46
N ALA A 39 12.15 -2.03 -1.61
CA ALA A 39 13.15 -2.32 -2.63
C ALA A 39 13.78 -0.98 -3.06
N PRO A 40 15.12 -0.89 -3.14
CA PRO A 40 15.78 0.33 -3.58
C PRO A 40 15.32 0.64 -5.01
N ALA A 41 15.04 1.92 -5.29
CA ALA A 41 14.72 2.36 -6.65
C ALA A 41 15.88 1.97 -7.58
N VAL A 42 15.63 1.01 -8.47
CA VAL A 42 16.61 0.58 -9.48
C VAL A 42 16.47 1.54 -10.65
N ALA A 43 17.56 2.23 -11.00
CA ALA A 43 17.57 3.12 -12.15
C ALA A 43 17.17 2.35 -13.42
N GLY A 44 16.05 2.76 -14.06
CA GLY A 44 15.50 2.13 -15.26
C GLY A 44 14.31 1.18 -15.05
N GLU A 45 13.85 0.93 -13.81
CA GLU A 45 12.57 0.25 -13.56
C GLU A 45 11.35 1.18 -13.66
N ASP A 46 11.55 2.49 -13.44
CA ASP A 46 10.48 3.46 -13.66
C ASP A 46 10.18 3.58 -15.16
N VAL A 47 8.89 3.60 -15.49
CA VAL A 47 8.42 3.98 -16.81
C VAL A 47 8.90 5.41 -17.06
N LEU A 48 9.87 5.57 -17.95
CA LEU A 48 10.31 6.86 -18.45
C LEU A 48 9.18 7.45 -19.31
N ASP A 49 8.16 8.03 -18.65
CA ASP A 49 7.07 8.75 -19.32
C ASP A 49 7.58 10.06 -19.97
N GLY A 50 8.83 10.44 -19.68
CA GLY A 50 9.58 11.51 -20.35
C GLY A 50 10.03 11.16 -21.77
N SER A 51 9.18 10.52 -22.56
CA SER A 51 9.35 10.43 -24.00
C SER A 51 9.38 11.85 -24.61
N ALA A 52 10.03 12.03 -25.77
CA ALA A 52 9.91 13.27 -26.52
C ALA A 52 8.43 13.46 -26.93
N LYS A 53 7.70 14.30 -26.17
CA LYS A 53 6.33 14.69 -26.44
C LYS A 53 6.32 15.64 -27.65
N ASN A 54 5.46 15.39 -28.64
CA ASN A 54 5.24 16.29 -29.77
C ASN A 54 4.90 17.69 -29.26
N PRO A 55 5.67 18.74 -29.61
CA PRO A 55 5.43 20.09 -29.11
C PRO A 55 4.04 20.66 -29.47
N GLU A 56 3.43 20.24 -30.59
CA GLU A 56 2.10 20.69 -31.02
C GLU A 56 0.98 20.27 -30.03
N GLN A 57 1.23 19.26 -29.17
CA GLN A 57 0.23 18.84 -28.18
C GLN A 57 0.06 19.84 -27.01
N PHE A 58 0.92 20.85 -26.93
CA PHE A 58 0.84 21.91 -25.93
C PHE A 58 0.23 23.19 -26.50
N ASP A 59 -0.15 23.20 -27.79
CA ASP A 59 -0.75 24.37 -28.43
C ASP A 59 -2.21 24.59 -28.01
N GLU A 60 -2.91 23.53 -27.61
CA GLU A 60 -4.28 23.58 -27.06
C GLU A 60 -4.34 22.72 -25.78
N PRO A 61 -4.98 23.20 -24.69
CA PRO A 61 -5.14 22.41 -23.48
C PRO A 61 -5.99 21.16 -23.76
N ASP A 62 -5.61 20.04 -23.15
CA ASP A 62 -6.41 18.82 -23.18
C ASP A 62 -7.59 18.90 -22.19
N GLU A 63 -8.50 17.92 -22.26
CA GLU A 63 -9.69 17.89 -21.41
C GLU A 63 -9.34 17.88 -19.92
N ASP A 64 -8.27 17.19 -19.54
CA ASP A 64 -7.78 17.13 -18.16
C ASP A 64 -7.26 18.51 -17.69
N ALA A 65 -6.51 19.23 -18.53
CA ALA A 65 -6.06 20.59 -18.22
C ALA A 65 -7.23 21.59 -18.20
N LEU A 66 -8.25 21.41 -19.03
CA LEU A 66 -9.47 22.23 -19.02
C LEU A 66 -10.27 22.03 -17.73
N ASP A 67 -10.36 20.80 -17.23
CA ASP A 67 -11.03 20.48 -15.96
C ASP A 67 -10.30 21.10 -14.77
N GLU A 68 -8.96 21.00 -14.74
CA GLU A 68 -8.13 21.67 -13.72
C GLU A 68 -8.28 23.20 -13.78
N MET A 69 -8.44 23.78 -14.98
CA MET A 69 -8.73 25.21 -15.13
C MET A 69 -10.12 25.60 -14.62
N ALA A 70 -11.13 24.75 -14.80
CA ALA A 70 -12.48 24.99 -14.27
C ALA A 70 -12.51 24.94 -12.74
N ASP A 71 -11.77 24.00 -12.14
CA ASP A 71 -11.56 23.92 -10.68
C ASP A 71 -10.84 25.18 -10.15
N LEU A 72 -9.78 25.64 -10.83
CA LEU A 72 -9.06 26.86 -10.45
C LEU A 72 -9.91 28.13 -10.58
N LEU A 73 -10.89 28.13 -11.48
CA LEU A 73 -11.79 29.24 -11.72
C LEU A 73 -13.02 29.22 -10.79
N GLY A 74 -13.18 28.14 -10.00
CA GLY A 74 -14.32 27.96 -9.10
C GLY A 74 -15.64 27.72 -9.83
N GLU A 75 -15.60 27.30 -11.10
CA GLU A 75 -16.80 27.00 -11.89
C GLU A 75 -17.48 25.71 -11.42
N ASN A 76 -16.74 24.86 -10.71
CA ASN A 76 -17.24 23.65 -10.06
C ASN A 76 -17.70 23.87 -8.60
N ASP A 77 -17.57 25.10 -8.07
CA ASP A 77 -18.01 25.49 -6.71
C ASP A 77 -19.46 26.04 -6.67
N GLU A 78 -20.22 25.93 -7.76
CA GLU A 78 -21.64 26.31 -7.79
C GLU A 78 -22.53 25.29 -7.04
N ASP A 79 -22.54 25.38 -5.71
CA ASP A 79 -23.59 24.90 -4.78
C ASP A 79 -23.92 25.95 -3.70
#